data_AF-A0A840P149-F1
#
_entry.id   AF-A0A840P149-F1
#
_cell.length_a   1.000
_cell.length_b   1.000
_cell.length_c   1.000
_cell.angle_alpha   90.00
_cell.angle_beta   90.00
_cell.angle_gamma   90.00
#
_symmetry.space_group_name_H-M   'P 1'
#
loop_
_entity.id
_entity.type
_entity.pdbx_description
1 polymer ?
#
loop_
_entity_poly.entity_id
_entity_poly.type
_entity_poly.pdbx_seq_one_letter_code
_entity_poly.pdbx_strand_id
1 'polypeptide(L)'
;MPGRADELPVGPAQFLQLVAVDFTGIYSVYLAAKDERLKMTRLSMSILSAPFAAAVALASAKVIDPASLTTWHTIPWYLFAIVLAFGLLGLVPYLRLIEAVAAHTRAARAINNFRLLYVARLRDQFADMEWSPNLPVDPRFPETYAPLAWPGVNVMILAVANGGYVACGVIGLSGATPNALLLLVIIGLVALVQYLVYYVRANVTRRRKVPSNPYRFENVET
;
A
#
# COMPACT_ATOMS: atom_id res chain seq x y z
N MET A 1 -11.33 22.32 -32.36
CA MET A 1 -10.31 21.28 -32.09
C MET A 1 -9.68 20.91 -33.41
N PRO A 2 -8.35 20.73 -33.49
CA PRO A 2 -7.75 20.26 -34.72
C PRO A 2 -8.24 18.84 -35.02
N GLY A 3 -8.95 18.69 -36.13
CA GLY A 3 -9.71 17.49 -36.50
C GLY A 3 -8.86 16.43 -37.21
N ARG A 4 -7.58 16.72 -37.47
CA ARG A 4 -6.64 15.85 -38.19
C ARG A 4 -5.29 15.82 -37.49
N ALA A 5 -4.64 14.65 -37.50
CA ALA A 5 -3.30 14.45 -36.94
C ALA A 5 -2.22 15.37 -37.58
N ASP A 6 -2.51 15.93 -38.76
CA ASP A 6 -1.64 16.83 -39.51
C ASP A 6 -1.61 18.29 -38.99
N GLU A 7 -2.51 18.65 -38.07
CA GLU A 7 -2.59 20.00 -37.47
C GLU A 7 -1.85 20.10 -36.12
N LEU A 8 -1.19 19.03 -35.68
CA LEU A 8 -0.33 19.08 -34.50
C LEU A 8 0.95 19.86 -34.83
N PRO A 9 1.43 20.75 -33.94
CA PRO A 9 2.63 21.58 -34.17
C PRO A 9 3.95 20.77 -34.21
N VAL A 10 3.87 19.44 -34.29
CA VAL A 10 4.98 18.49 -34.14
C VAL A 10 4.77 17.36 -35.15
N GLY A 11 5.81 16.99 -35.90
CA GLY A 11 5.68 15.94 -36.92
C GLY A 11 5.35 14.55 -36.33
N PRO A 12 4.78 13.61 -37.10
CA PRO A 12 4.33 12.30 -36.59
C PRO A 12 5.42 11.51 -35.86
N ALA A 13 6.66 11.54 -36.36
CA ALA A 13 7.80 10.87 -35.73
C ALA A 13 8.17 11.50 -34.37
N GLN A 14 8.08 12.83 -34.25
CA GLN A 14 8.34 13.55 -33.00
C GLN A 14 7.21 13.35 -31.98
N PHE A 15 5.97 13.25 -32.45
CA PHE A 15 4.83 12.88 -31.60
C PHE A 15 4.99 11.47 -31.01
N LEU A 16 5.37 10.48 -31.82
CA LEU A 16 5.64 9.12 -31.34
C LEU A 16 6.81 9.08 -30.34
N GLN A 17 7.86 9.87 -30.56
CA GLN A 17 8.96 10.01 -29.60
C GLN A 17 8.47 10.61 -28.27
N LEU A 18 7.66 11.67 -28.30
CA LEU A 18 7.10 12.28 -27.09
C LEU A 18 6.23 11.29 -26.30
N VAL A 19 5.36 10.52 -26.99
CA VAL A 19 4.53 9.49 -26.36
C VAL A 19 5.37 8.35 -25.77
N ALA A 20 6.42 7.92 -26.48
CA ALA A 20 7.33 6.89 -25.97
C ALA A 20 8.10 7.36 -24.73
N VAL A 21 8.54 8.62 -24.71
CA VAL A 21 9.21 9.24 -23.55
C VAL A 21 8.25 9.32 -22.36
N ASP A 22 7.01 9.76 -22.58
CA ASP A 22 6.01 9.86 -21.52
C ASP A 22 5.64 8.49 -20.94
N PHE A 23 5.43 7.49 -21.81
CA PHE A 23 5.20 6.10 -21.39
C PHE A 23 6.39 5.56 -20.57
N THR A 24 7.61 5.79 -21.02
CA THR A 24 8.83 5.35 -20.31
C THR A 24 8.92 6.02 -18.93
N GLY A 25 8.59 7.31 -18.84
CA GLY A 25 8.50 8.06 -17.59
C GLY A 25 7.50 7.42 -16.63
N ILE A 26 6.26 7.21 -17.06
CA ILE A 26 5.19 6.64 -16.23
C ILE A 26 5.52 5.20 -15.82
N TYR A 27 6.10 4.42 -16.74
CA TYR A 27 6.52 3.05 -16.46
C TYR A 27 7.60 2.99 -15.38
N SER A 28 8.60 3.90 -15.43
CA SER A 28 9.63 4.00 -14.39
C SER A 28 9.04 4.34 -13.02
N VAL A 29 8.05 5.25 -12.97
CA VAL A 29 7.34 5.62 -11.74
C VAL A 29 6.54 4.44 -11.18
N TYR A 30 5.89 3.67 -12.04
CA TYR A 30 5.18 2.46 -11.62
C TYR A 30 6.11 1.39 -11.04
N LEU A 31 7.27 1.16 -11.66
CA LEU A 31 8.27 0.23 -11.14
C LEU A 31 8.79 0.69 -9.78
N ALA A 32 9.13 1.98 -9.64
CA ALA A 32 9.55 2.55 -8.37
C ALA A 32 8.48 2.41 -7.27
N ALA A 33 7.21 2.69 -7.59
CA ALA A 33 6.11 2.55 -6.63
C ALA A 33 5.83 1.08 -6.24
N LYS A 34 6.00 0.14 -7.19
CA LYS A 34 5.89 -1.30 -6.92
C LYS A 34 7.01 -1.77 -5.99
N ASP A 35 8.24 -1.33 -6.22
CA ASP A 35 9.39 -1.65 -5.38
C ASP A 35 9.27 -1.05 -3.98
N GLU A 36 8.80 0.19 -3.87
CA GLU A 36 8.55 0.84 -2.58
C GLU A 36 7.52 0.05 -1.77
N ARG A 37 6.40 -0.34 -2.38
CA ARG A 37 5.37 -1.17 -1.73
C ARG A 37 5.95 -2.49 -1.21
N LEU A 38 6.78 -3.17 -2.01
CA LEU A 38 7.42 -4.43 -1.60
C LEU A 38 8.40 -4.20 -0.44
N LYS A 39 9.22 -3.15 -0.49
CA LYS A 39 10.15 -2.78 0.59
C LYS A 39 9.40 -2.50 1.89
N MET A 40 8.32 -1.71 1.84
CA MET A 40 7.51 -1.40 3.04
C MET A 40 6.80 -2.64 3.59
N THR A 41 6.36 -3.55 2.72
CA THR A 41 5.76 -4.83 3.17
C THR A 41 6.79 -5.69 3.88
N ARG A 42 8.01 -5.84 3.32
CA ARG A 42 9.10 -6.59 3.97
C ARG A 42 9.51 -5.97 5.30
N LEU A 43 9.62 -4.64 5.35
CA LEU A 43 9.93 -3.92 6.58
C LEU A 43 8.86 -4.16 7.65
N SER A 44 7.57 -4.12 7.28
CA SER A 44 6.46 -4.40 8.20
C SER A 44 6.54 -5.82 8.76
N MET A 45 6.80 -6.81 7.90
CA MET A 45 6.96 -8.21 8.31
C MET A 45 8.18 -8.42 9.22
N SER A 46 9.29 -7.73 8.94
CA SER A 46 10.50 -7.78 9.78
C SER A 46 10.28 -7.17 11.16
N ILE A 47 9.48 -6.11 11.26
CA ILE A 47 9.15 -5.49 12.56
C ILE A 47 8.21 -6.39 13.35
N LEU A 48 7.28 -7.07 12.68
CA LEU A 48 6.41 -8.07 13.32
C LEU A 48 7.20 -9.26 13.85
N SER A 49 8.24 -9.73 13.15
CA SER A 49 9.03 -10.87 13.63
C SER A 49 10.03 -10.52 14.75
N ALA A 50 10.36 -9.24 14.93
CA ALA A 50 11.42 -8.81 15.84
C ALA A 50 11.19 -9.15 17.34
N PRO A 51 9.98 -9.05 17.92
CA PRO A 51 9.74 -9.50 19.30
C PRO A 51 10.02 -10.99 19.52
N PHE A 52 9.71 -11.82 18.53
CA PHE A 52 10.01 -13.26 18.59
C PHE A 52 11.51 -13.51 18.53
N ALA A 53 12.21 -12.82 17.62
CA ALA A 53 13.67 -12.91 17.55
C ALA A 53 14.33 -12.45 18.86
N ALA A 54 13.84 -11.38 19.47
CA ALA A 54 14.30 -10.89 20.77
C ALA A 54 14.05 -11.91 21.89
N ALA A 55 12.86 -12.51 21.94
CA ALA A 55 12.53 -13.55 22.93
C ALA A 55 13.43 -14.79 22.79
N VAL A 56 13.66 -15.25 21.55
CA VAL A 56 14.58 -16.36 21.26
C VAL A 56 16.02 -16.02 21.67
N ALA A 57 16.48 -14.81 21.36
CA ALA A 57 17.82 -14.35 21.75
C ALA A 57 17.98 -14.32 23.27
N LEU A 58 17.02 -13.78 24.00
CA LEU A 58 17.04 -13.71 25.46
C LEU A 58 16.98 -15.09 26.12
N ALA A 59 16.17 -16.00 25.59
CA ALA A 59 16.12 -17.39 26.04
C ALA A 59 17.46 -18.11 25.76
N SER A 60 18.05 -17.90 24.57
CA SER A 60 19.34 -18.50 24.20
C SER A 60 20.49 -18.00 25.08
N ALA A 61 20.43 -16.73 25.51
CA ALA A 61 21.38 -16.13 26.44
C ALA A 61 21.14 -16.52 27.91
N LYS A 62 20.15 -17.40 28.18
CA LYS A 62 19.73 -17.80 29.53
C LYS A 62 19.32 -16.64 30.44
N VAL A 63 18.89 -15.52 29.85
CA VAL A 63 18.35 -14.37 30.59
C VAL A 63 16.92 -14.65 31.07
N ILE A 64 16.20 -15.50 30.32
CA ILE A 64 14.84 -15.95 30.63
C ILE A 64 14.85 -17.46 30.78
N ASP A 65 14.20 -17.95 31.83
CA ASP A 65 13.84 -19.36 31.95
C ASP A 65 12.60 -19.66 31.10
N PRO A 66 12.65 -20.57 30.11
CA PRO A 66 11.49 -20.94 29.30
C PRO A 66 10.26 -21.36 30.12
N ALA A 67 10.46 -21.92 31.32
CA ALA A 67 9.36 -22.29 32.21
C ALA A 67 8.54 -21.07 32.65
N SER A 68 9.17 -19.89 32.79
CA SER A 68 8.50 -18.63 33.15
C SER A 68 7.56 -18.09 32.07
N LEU A 69 7.64 -18.59 30.83
CA LEU A 69 6.77 -18.19 29.72
C LEU A 69 5.44 -18.97 29.68
N THR A 70 5.28 -19.98 30.54
CA THR A 70 4.09 -20.84 30.56
C THR A 70 2.89 -20.20 31.24
N THR A 71 3.12 -19.27 32.18
CA THR A 71 2.03 -18.57 32.88
C THR A 71 2.18 -17.07 32.75
N TRP A 72 1.08 -16.36 32.54
CA TRP A 72 1.10 -14.92 32.27
C TRP A 72 1.81 -14.09 33.35
N HIS A 73 1.60 -14.45 34.61
CA HIS A 73 2.13 -13.71 35.76
C HIS A 73 3.63 -13.92 35.99
N THR A 74 4.21 -14.99 35.44
CA THR A 74 5.65 -15.26 35.56
C THR A 74 6.46 -14.64 34.43
N ILE A 75 5.80 -14.14 33.38
CA ILE A 75 6.47 -13.50 32.25
C ILE A 75 7.15 -12.21 32.72
N PRO A 76 8.46 -12.03 32.46
CA PRO A 76 9.16 -10.81 32.83
C PRO A 76 8.57 -9.57 32.13
N TRP A 77 8.37 -8.50 32.90
CA TRP A 77 7.72 -7.27 32.41
C TRP A 77 8.41 -6.65 31.19
N TYR A 78 9.73 -6.79 31.08
CA TYR A 78 10.50 -6.24 29.95
C TYR A 78 10.15 -6.90 28.61
N LEU A 79 9.65 -8.13 28.60
CA LEU A 79 9.17 -8.76 27.36
C LEU A 79 7.88 -8.08 26.86
N PHE A 80 6.97 -7.74 27.77
CA PHE A 80 5.80 -6.95 27.42
C PHE A 80 6.18 -5.55 26.93
N ALA A 81 7.21 -4.93 27.53
CA ALA A 81 7.75 -3.66 27.04
C ALA A 81 8.32 -3.76 25.62
N ILE A 82 9.06 -4.83 25.30
CA ILE A 82 9.58 -5.09 23.95
C ILE A 82 8.43 -5.26 22.96
N VAL A 83 7.43 -6.10 23.29
CA VAL A 83 6.26 -6.32 22.42
C VAL A 83 5.51 -5.00 22.16
N LEU A 84 5.30 -4.19 23.21
CA LEU A 84 4.67 -2.88 23.08
C LEU A 84 5.49 -1.94 22.18
N ALA A 85 6.81 -1.86 22.42
CA ALA A 85 7.70 -0.98 21.67
C ALA A 85 7.69 -1.31 20.17
N PHE A 86 7.73 -2.60 19.81
CA PHE A 86 7.67 -3.03 18.41
C PHE A 86 6.28 -2.85 17.78
N GLY A 87 5.19 -2.99 18.56
CA GLY A 87 3.86 -2.62 18.09
C GLY A 87 3.77 -1.13 17.72
N LEU A 88 4.24 -0.26 18.62
CA LEU A 88 4.28 1.18 18.36
C LEU A 88 5.21 1.54 17.18
N LEU A 89 6.38 0.91 17.09
CA LEU A 89 7.31 1.09 15.97
C LEU A 89 6.67 0.66 14.63
N GLY A 90 5.82 -0.38 14.66
CA GLY A 90 5.07 -0.89 13.52
C GLY A 90 4.09 0.12 12.90
N LEU A 91 3.75 1.20 13.59
CA LEU A 91 2.93 2.29 13.03
C LEU A 91 3.65 3.05 11.89
N VAL A 92 4.98 3.18 11.96
CA VAL A 92 5.76 3.89 10.94
C VAL A 92 5.72 3.21 9.58
N PRO A 93 6.11 1.93 9.44
CA PRO A 93 6.01 1.23 8.16
C PRO A 93 4.56 1.06 7.71
N TYR A 94 3.60 0.99 8.64
CA TYR A 94 2.17 0.98 8.32
C TYR A 94 1.74 2.25 7.58
N LEU A 95 2.08 3.44 8.10
CA LEU A 95 1.76 4.72 7.45
C LEU A 95 2.43 4.83 6.06
N ARG A 96 3.70 4.42 5.96
CA ARG A 96 4.43 4.43 4.67
C ARG A 96 3.86 3.44 3.67
N LEU A 97 3.38 2.28 4.13
CA LEU A 97 2.73 1.29 3.27
C LEU A 97 1.45 1.84 2.66
N ILE A 98 0.66 2.62 3.41
CA ILE A 98 -0.55 3.27 2.90
C ILE A 98 -0.20 4.20 1.73
N GLU A 99 0.82 5.04 1.91
CA GLU A 99 1.28 5.97 0.87
C GLU A 99 1.82 5.22 -0.36
N ALA A 100 2.64 4.18 -0.15
CA ALA A 100 3.21 3.36 -1.22
C ALA A 100 2.12 2.63 -2.02
N VAL A 101 1.09 2.09 -1.36
CA VAL A 101 -0.04 1.44 -2.04
C VAL A 101 -0.88 2.46 -2.82
N ALA A 102 -1.10 3.65 -2.25
CA ALA A 102 -1.78 4.74 -2.96
C ALA A 102 -0.98 5.26 -4.17
N ALA A 103 0.35 5.31 -4.08
CA ALA A 103 1.22 5.67 -5.20
C ALA A 103 1.19 4.59 -6.30
N HIS A 104 1.31 3.31 -5.92
CA HIS A 104 1.27 2.19 -6.85
C HIS A 104 -0.06 2.11 -7.59
N THR A 105 -1.19 2.26 -6.91
CA THR A 105 -2.52 2.23 -7.55
C THR A 105 -2.76 3.42 -8.49
N ARG A 106 -2.16 4.59 -8.22
CA ARG A 106 -2.19 5.73 -9.15
C ARG A 106 -1.34 5.46 -10.38
N ALA A 107 -0.11 4.98 -10.21
CA ALA A 107 0.78 4.68 -11.32
C ALA A 107 0.27 3.53 -12.20
N ALA A 108 -0.31 2.49 -11.58
CA ALA A 108 -0.92 1.37 -12.30
C ALA A 108 -2.08 1.83 -13.19
N ARG A 109 -2.92 2.75 -12.71
CA ARG A 109 -4.00 3.36 -13.50
C ARG A 109 -3.48 4.21 -14.64
N ALA A 110 -2.47 5.04 -14.40
CA ALA A 110 -1.86 5.84 -15.46
C ALA A 110 -1.39 4.93 -16.61
N ILE A 111 -0.67 3.84 -16.29
CA ILE A 111 -0.29 2.84 -17.30
C ILE A 111 -1.51 2.23 -17.98
N ASN A 112 -2.56 1.88 -17.22
CA ASN A 112 -3.74 1.24 -17.80
C ASN A 112 -4.48 2.17 -18.79
N ASN A 113 -4.53 3.47 -18.50
CA ASN A 113 -5.08 4.48 -19.42
C ASN A 113 -4.23 4.57 -20.70
N PHE A 114 -2.89 4.51 -20.59
CA PHE A 114 -2.02 4.42 -21.79
C PHE A 114 -2.28 3.16 -22.59
N ARG A 115 -2.49 2.01 -21.92
CA ARG A 115 -2.86 0.76 -22.60
C ARG A 115 -4.19 0.92 -23.34
N LEU A 116 -5.19 1.53 -22.72
CA LEU A 116 -6.50 1.77 -23.34
C LEU A 116 -6.38 2.66 -24.58
N LEU A 117 -5.63 3.75 -24.51
CA LEU A 117 -5.38 4.64 -25.65
C LEU A 117 -4.70 3.90 -26.81
N TYR A 118 -3.65 3.13 -26.51
CA TYR A 118 -2.90 2.35 -27.48
C TYR A 118 -3.77 1.24 -28.11
N VAL A 119 -4.53 0.49 -27.30
CA VAL A 119 -5.44 -0.56 -27.77
C VAL A 119 -6.55 0.04 -28.64
N ALA A 120 -7.19 1.12 -28.20
CA ALA A 120 -8.27 1.75 -28.96
C ALA A 120 -7.79 2.30 -30.32
N ARG A 121 -6.54 2.77 -30.42
CA ARG A 121 -6.01 3.35 -31.66
C ARG A 121 -5.41 2.33 -32.62
N LEU A 122 -4.77 1.28 -32.11
CA LEU A 122 -4.04 0.32 -32.95
C LEU A 122 -4.84 -0.93 -33.26
N ARG A 123 -5.84 -1.27 -32.45
CA ARG A 123 -6.72 -2.40 -32.74
C ARG A 123 -7.40 -2.26 -34.10
N ASP A 124 -7.85 -1.05 -34.43
CA ASP A 124 -8.51 -0.79 -35.71
C ASP A 124 -7.50 -0.78 -36.88
N GLN A 125 -6.25 -0.38 -36.65
CA GLN A 125 -5.21 -0.33 -37.68
C GLN A 125 -4.57 -1.70 -37.99
N PHE A 126 -4.57 -2.61 -37.03
CA PHE A 126 -3.93 -3.92 -37.13
C PHE A 126 -4.93 -5.08 -36.96
N ALA A 127 -6.23 -4.81 -37.13
CA ALA A 127 -7.31 -5.79 -36.96
C ALA A 127 -7.10 -7.05 -37.83
N ASP A 128 -6.63 -6.86 -39.06
CA ASP A 128 -6.41 -7.94 -40.03
C ASP A 128 -5.14 -8.77 -39.76
N MET A 129 -4.29 -8.34 -38.81
CA MET A 129 -3.02 -9.00 -38.49
C MET A 129 -3.06 -9.84 -37.21
N GLU A 130 -4.27 -10.12 -36.67
CA GLU A 130 -4.46 -10.78 -35.36
C GLU A 130 -3.62 -10.15 -34.24
N TRP A 131 -3.36 -8.86 -34.36
CA TRP A 131 -2.44 -8.17 -33.48
C TRP A 131 -3.04 -8.07 -32.06
N SER A 132 -2.24 -8.41 -31.05
CA SER A 132 -2.60 -8.25 -29.64
C SER A 132 -1.55 -7.48 -28.86
N PRO A 133 -1.94 -6.67 -27.84
CA PRO A 133 -1.00 -5.92 -27.04
C PRO A 133 -0.18 -6.87 -26.16
N ASN A 134 1.14 -6.74 -26.20
CA ASN A 134 2.04 -7.47 -25.29
C ASN A 134 1.77 -7.12 -23.80
N LEU A 135 1.17 -5.96 -23.55
CA LEU A 135 0.77 -5.50 -22.23
C LEU A 135 -0.76 -5.26 -22.22
N PRO A 136 -1.59 -6.29 -21.92
CA PRO A 136 -3.04 -6.16 -21.96
C PRO A 136 -3.56 -5.20 -20.90
N VAL A 137 -4.75 -4.62 -21.15
CA VAL A 137 -5.48 -3.80 -20.17
C VAL A 137 -5.76 -4.66 -18.93
N ASP A 138 -5.39 -4.15 -17.76
CA ASP A 138 -5.63 -4.85 -16.49
C ASP A 138 -7.01 -4.47 -15.93
N PRO A 139 -7.97 -5.42 -15.83
CA PRO A 139 -9.32 -5.13 -15.32
C PRO A 139 -9.35 -4.73 -13.85
N ARG A 140 -8.26 -4.95 -13.09
CA ARG A 140 -8.16 -4.57 -11.66
C ARG A 140 -7.99 -3.08 -11.44
N PHE A 141 -7.68 -2.31 -12.49
CA PHE A 141 -7.44 -0.87 -12.42
C PHE A 141 -8.37 -0.13 -13.39
N PRO A 142 -9.69 -0.08 -13.11
CA PRO A 142 -10.64 0.63 -13.97
C PRO A 142 -10.33 2.13 -14.05
N GLU A 143 -10.82 2.78 -15.10
CA GLU A 143 -10.66 4.23 -15.32
C GLU A 143 -11.20 5.05 -14.14
N THR A 144 -12.38 4.69 -13.62
CA THR A 144 -12.99 5.33 -12.44
C THR A 144 -12.44 4.75 -11.13
N TYR A 145 -11.81 5.60 -10.33
CA TYR A 145 -11.16 5.22 -9.06
C TYR A 145 -12.11 5.25 -7.86
N ALA A 146 -12.32 4.08 -7.26
CA ALA A 146 -12.72 3.96 -5.87
C ALA A 146 -11.49 3.58 -5.02
N PRO A 147 -10.84 4.53 -4.31
CA PRO A 147 -9.67 4.29 -3.47
C PRO A 147 -9.82 3.16 -2.45
N LEU A 148 -11.06 2.83 -2.11
CA LEU A 148 -11.40 1.94 -1.00
C LEU A 148 -11.38 0.45 -1.34
N ALA A 149 -11.41 0.05 -2.61
CA ALA A 149 -11.85 -1.31 -2.93
C ALA A 149 -10.84 -2.43 -2.59
N TRP A 150 -9.53 -2.19 -2.66
CA TRP A 150 -8.55 -3.30 -2.66
C TRP A 150 -7.23 -3.15 -1.88
N PRO A 151 -6.78 -1.97 -1.41
CA PRO A 151 -5.64 -1.90 -0.48
C PRO A 151 -5.87 -2.58 0.88
N GLY A 152 -7.12 -2.91 1.20
CA GLY A 152 -7.60 -3.19 2.56
C GLY A 152 -6.99 -4.39 3.25
N VAL A 153 -6.75 -5.52 2.58
CA VAL A 153 -6.45 -6.78 3.29
C VAL A 153 -5.10 -6.74 4.00
N ASN A 154 -4.02 -6.34 3.32
CA ASN A 154 -2.69 -6.26 3.96
C ASN A 154 -2.67 -5.22 5.08
N VAL A 155 -3.35 -4.09 4.87
CA VAL A 155 -3.47 -3.01 5.85
C VAL A 155 -4.28 -3.49 7.07
N MET A 156 -5.35 -4.24 6.86
CA MET A 156 -6.19 -4.82 7.93
C MET A 156 -5.44 -5.89 8.72
N ILE A 157 -4.74 -6.81 8.03
CA ILE A 157 -3.93 -7.85 8.69
C ILE A 157 -2.84 -7.19 9.55
N LEU A 158 -2.14 -6.20 9.01
CA LEU A 158 -1.12 -5.47 9.77
C LEU A 158 -1.72 -4.70 10.95
N ALA A 159 -2.90 -4.10 10.78
CA ALA A 159 -3.57 -3.37 11.86
C ALA A 159 -4.01 -4.29 13.00
N VAL A 160 -4.52 -5.48 12.69
CA VAL A 160 -4.89 -6.49 13.67
C VAL A 160 -3.66 -7.07 14.36
N ALA A 161 -2.61 -7.42 13.61
CA ALA A 161 -1.37 -7.94 14.17
C ALA A 161 -0.71 -6.92 15.12
N ASN A 162 -0.65 -5.66 14.70
CA ASN A 162 -0.13 -4.58 15.52
C ASN A 162 -1.03 -4.32 16.75
N GLY A 163 -2.36 -4.33 16.56
CA GLY A 163 -3.31 -4.28 17.67
C GLY A 163 -3.09 -5.38 18.70
N GLY A 164 -2.75 -6.60 18.25
CA GLY A 164 -2.35 -7.71 19.12
C GLY A 164 -1.12 -7.40 19.96
N TYR A 165 -0.09 -6.80 19.36
CA TYR A 165 1.14 -6.47 20.08
C TYR A 165 0.90 -5.37 21.11
N VAL A 166 0.19 -4.32 20.73
CA VAL A 166 -0.18 -3.24 21.64
C VAL A 166 -1.05 -3.78 22.78
N ALA A 167 -2.04 -4.62 22.49
CA ALA A 167 -2.90 -5.21 23.52
C ALA A 167 -2.11 -6.09 24.50
N CYS A 168 -1.30 -7.03 24.00
CA CYS A 168 -0.48 -7.90 24.84
C CYS A 168 0.52 -7.10 25.69
N GLY A 169 1.19 -6.12 25.09
CA GLY A 169 2.14 -5.26 25.78
C GLY A 169 1.50 -4.42 26.89
N VAL A 170 0.37 -3.76 26.60
CA VAL A 170 -0.34 -2.92 27.58
C VAL A 170 -0.90 -3.76 28.73
N ILE A 171 -1.60 -4.87 28.43
CA ILE A 171 -2.17 -5.74 29.47
C ILE A 171 -1.05 -6.30 30.35
N GLY A 172 0.04 -6.78 29.74
CA GLY A 172 1.15 -7.37 30.47
C GLY A 172 1.87 -6.36 31.37
N LEU A 173 2.11 -5.13 30.90
CA LEU A 173 2.69 -4.05 31.70
C LEU A 173 1.76 -3.56 32.82
N SER A 174 0.45 -3.63 32.62
CA SER A 174 -0.53 -3.28 33.65
C SER A 174 -0.67 -4.33 34.76
N GLY A 175 -0.07 -5.52 34.59
CA GLY A 175 -0.23 -6.64 35.51
C GLY A 175 -1.62 -7.29 35.48
N ALA A 176 -2.50 -6.86 34.56
CA ALA A 176 -3.85 -7.41 34.42
C ALA A 176 -3.81 -8.84 33.86
N THR A 177 -4.76 -9.66 34.29
CA THR A 177 -4.98 -11.00 33.72
C THR A 177 -5.56 -10.89 32.31
N PRO A 178 -5.02 -11.61 31.32
CA PRO A 178 -5.53 -11.57 29.96
C PRO A 178 -6.92 -12.21 29.93
N ASN A 179 -7.92 -11.40 29.58
CA ASN A 179 -9.27 -11.88 29.28
C ASN A 179 -9.45 -11.80 27.75
N ALA A 180 -9.98 -12.86 27.14
CA ALA A 180 -10.23 -12.92 25.70
C ALA A 180 -11.10 -11.74 25.23
N LEU A 181 -12.13 -11.38 25.99
CA LEU A 181 -13.00 -10.25 25.67
C LEU A 181 -12.24 -8.91 25.73
N LEU A 182 -11.40 -8.73 26.75
CA LEU A 182 -10.56 -7.53 26.89
C LEU A 182 -9.56 -7.41 25.73
N LEU A 183 -8.90 -8.52 25.37
CA LEU A 183 -7.98 -8.58 24.24
C LEU A 183 -8.67 -8.22 22.92
N LEU A 184 -9.83 -8.83 22.64
CA LEU A 184 -10.59 -8.54 21.42
C LEU A 184 -11.05 -7.08 21.35
N VAL A 185 -11.48 -6.51 22.47
CA VAL A 185 -11.88 -5.10 22.53
C VAL A 185 -10.69 -4.18 22.25
N ILE A 186 -9.54 -4.40 22.89
CA ILE A 186 -8.35 -3.55 22.68
C ILE A 186 -7.83 -3.70 21.25
N ILE A 187 -7.72 -4.94 20.74
CA ILE A 187 -7.30 -5.19 19.34
C ILE A 187 -8.27 -4.49 18.38
N GLY A 188 -9.57 -4.63 18.61
CA GLY A 188 -10.60 -4.00 17.80
C GLY A 188 -10.50 -2.46 17.80
N LEU A 189 -10.32 -1.85 18.98
CA LEU A 189 -10.15 -0.40 19.11
C LEU A 189 -8.88 0.10 18.41
N VAL A 190 -7.74 -0.57 18.61
CA VAL A 190 -6.48 -0.19 17.94
C VAL A 190 -6.60 -0.37 16.43
N ALA A 191 -7.18 -1.47 15.96
CA ALA A 191 -7.40 -1.71 14.54
C ALA A 191 -8.36 -0.67 13.92
N LEU A 192 -9.42 -0.28 14.64
CA LEU A 192 -10.35 0.77 14.22
C LEU A 192 -9.63 2.12 14.08
N VAL A 193 -8.79 2.48 15.05
CA VAL A 193 -7.98 3.72 14.99
C VAL A 193 -7.06 3.70 13.78
N GLN A 194 -6.35 2.59 13.55
CA GLN A 194 -5.48 2.45 12.38
C GLN A 194 -6.27 2.53 11.07
N TYR A 195 -7.45 1.92 11.02
CA TYR A 195 -8.34 2.00 9.86
C TYR A 195 -8.86 3.42 9.61
N LEU A 196 -9.18 4.16 10.67
CA LEU A 196 -9.59 5.57 10.57
C LEU A 196 -8.44 6.44 10.03
N VAL A 197 -7.22 6.21 10.51
CA VAL A 197 -6.01 6.86 9.98
C VAL A 197 -5.82 6.54 8.50
N TYR A 198 -5.98 5.27 8.11
CA TYR A 198 -5.97 4.86 6.71
C TYR A 198 -7.01 5.63 5.87
N TYR A 199 -8.26 5.68 6.34
CA TYR A 199 -9.35 6.36 5.66
C TYR A 199 -9.08 7.86 5.46
N VAL A 200 -8.62 8.54 6.52
CA VAL A 200 -8.27 9.97 6.46
C VAL A 200 -7.14 10.20 5.45
N ARG A 201 -6.07 9.40 5.51
CA ARG A 201 -4.90 9.54 4.61
C ARG A 201 -5.26 9.24 3.15
N ALA A 202 -6.04 8.19 2.91
CA ALA A 202 -6.52 7.86 1.57
C ALA A 202 -7.40 8.98 0.98
N ASN A 203 -8.28 9.59 1.80
CA ASN A 203 -9.13 10.70 1.36
C ASN A 203 -8.37 12.01 1.13
N VAL A 204 -7.36 12.34 1.94
CA VAL A 204 -6.49 13.50 1.68
C VAL A 204 -5.78 13.33 0.34
N THR A 205 -5.35 12.10 0.02
CA THR A 205 -4.72 11.79 -1.27
C THR A 205 -5.69 11.97 -2.44
N ARG A 206 -7.00 11.68 -2.25
CA ARG A 206 -8.06 11.92 -3.25
C ARG A 206 -8.29 13.40 -3.55
N ARG A 207 -8.08 14.28 -2.57
CA ARG A 207 -8.29 15.74 -2.71
C ARG A 207 -7.11 16.50 -3.32
N ARG A 208 -5.97 15.85 -3.61
CA ARG A 208 -4.87 16.53 -4.32
C ARG A 208 -5.37 16.98 -5.70
N LYS A 209 -5.46 18.30 -5.86
CA LYS A 209 -5.97 19.03 -7.02
C LYS A 209 -5.57 18.35 -8.33
N VAL A 210 -6.57 18.10 -9.18
CA VAL A 210 -6.36 17.90 -10.62
C VAL A 210 -5.43 19.04 -11.08
N PRO A 211 -4.32 18.74 -11.78
CA PRO A 211 -3.44 19.80 -12.29
C PRO A 211 -4.29 20.79 -13.07
N SER A 212 -4.07 22.11 -12.86
CA SER A 212 -4.82 23.14 -13.59
C SER A 212 -4.67 22.84 -15.07
N ASN A 213 -5.76 22.51 -15.75
CA ASN A 213 -5.78 22.20 -17.18
C ASN A 213 -5.70 23.53 -17.95
N PRO A 214 -4.50 24.05 -18.26
CA PRO A 214 -4.36 25.37 -18.86
C PRO A 214 -4.79 25.35 -20.33
N TYR A 215 -4.95 24.16 -20.90
CA TYR A 215 -5.27 23.90 -22.30
C TYR A 215 -6.75 23.56 -22.52
N ARG A 216 -7.59 23.56 -21.46
CA ARG A 216 -9.04 23.30 -21.52
C ARG A 216 -9.41 22.03 -22.31
N PHE A 217 -8.64 20.95 -22.19
CA PHE A 217 -9.10 19.65 -22.67
C PHE A 217 -10.44 19.31 -21.99
N GLU A 218 -11.43 18.88 -22.77
CA GLU A 218 -12.72 18.47 -22.23
C GLU A 218 -12.48 17.31 -21.26
N ASN A 219 -12.88 17.48 -20.00
CA ASN A 219 -12.76 16.41 -19.02
C ASN A 219 -13.71 15.29 -19.46
N VAL A 220 -13.17 14.21 -20.02
CA VAL A 220 -13.95 13.02 -20.41
C VAL A 220 -14.39 12.22 -19.17
N GLU A 221 -14.07 12.70 -17.96
CA GLU A 221 -14.56 12.16 -16.69
C GLU A 221 -15.93 12.76 -16.34
N THR A 222 -17.00 12.26 -16.98
CA THR A 222 -18.37 12.28 -16.44
C THR A 222 -18.99 10.91 -16.55
#